data_AF-A0AAE0R251-F1
#
_entry.id   AF-A0AAE0R251-F1
#
_cell.length_a   1.000
_cell.length_b   1.000
_cell.length_c   1.000
_cell.angle_alpha   90.00
_cell.angle_beta   90.00
_cell.angle_gamma   90.00
#
_symmetry.space_group_name_H-M   'P 1'
#
loop_
_entity.id
_entity.type
_entity.pdbx_description
1 polymer ?
#
loop_
_entity_poly.entity_id
_entity_poly.type
_entity_poly.pdbx_seq_one_letter_code
_entity_poly.pdbx_strand_id
1 'polypeptide(L)'
;MCFVELEKAFDCVPCGILWEVLWEYGVCGPLLRAVQSLYNRSRSLVRIANCKSDLFPVHVGLRQGCPLSPVLFIVFMDRISKRSQGLEGVRFGDHRISSLIFADDVVLLAPSSLDLQHALGRFSAECEAAGMGVSTSKSEAMVLDQKKVACTLQFGGEVLPQVEEFKCLGVLFPSEGKMDREIDRRIGRSGSSNAVYVPVCCGEEYLPVNLRSYSHLWS
;
A
#
# COMPACT_ATOMS: atom_id res chain seq x y z
N MET A 1 -15.08 -1.87 -0.84
CA MET A 1 -13.64 -1.63 -0.66
C MET A 1 -13.01 -2.89 -0.14
N CYS A 2 -11.79 -3.20 -0.57
CA CYS A 2 -11.00 -4.32 -0.03
C CYS A 2 -9.65 -3.77 0.39
N PHE A 3 -9.31 -3.94 1.66
CA PHE A 3 -8.01 -3.60 2.24
C PHE A 3 -7.13 -4.83 2.10
N VAL A 4 -6.03 -4.68 1.38
CA VAL A 4 -5.13 -5.76 1.05
C VAL A 4 -3.81 -5.52 1.77
N GLU A 5 -3.41 -6.47 2.60
CA GLU A 5 -2.14 -6.43 3.31
C GLU A 5 -1.12 -7.31 2.57
N LEU A 6 0.03 -6.73 2.20
CA LEU A 6 1.16 -7.46 1.65
C LEU A 6 2.01 -8.11 2.75
N GLU A 7 2.46 -9.34 2.53
CA GLU A 7 3.33 -10.04 3.49
C GLU A 7 4.74 -9.44 3.48
N LYS A 8 5.11 -8.74 4.57
CA LYS A 8 6.45 -8.17 4.79
C LYS A 8 6.96 -7.42 3.55
N ALA A 9 6.15 -6.49 3.03
CA ALA A 9 6.27 -5.98 1.68
C ALA A 9 7.69 -5.49 1.33
N PHE A 10 8.31 -4.70 2.21
CA PHE A 10 9.69 -4.23 2.02
C PHE A 10 10.72 -5.35 2.04
N ASP A 11 10.57 -6.34 2.92
CA ASP A 11 11.57 -7.40 3.12
C ASP A 11 11.48 -8.50 2.04
N CYS A 12 10.38 -8.54 1.29
CA CYS A 12 10.11 -9.61 0.32
C CYS A 12 10.31 -9.21 -1.15
N VAL A 13 10.55 -7.92 -1.48
CA VAL A 13 10.74 -7.48 -2.88
C VAL A 13 11.84 -8.28 -3.58
N PRO A 14 11.54 -9.01 -4.67
CA PRO A 14 12.56 -9.73 -5.41
C PRO A 14 13.42 -8.75 -6.21
N CYS A 15 14.70 -8.63 -5.86
CA CYS A 15 15.62 -7.69 -6.51
C CYS A 15 15.72 -7.92 -8.03
N GLY A 16 15.68 -9.16 -8.49
CA GLY A 16 15.69 -9.49 -9.93
C GLY A 16 14.54 -8.81 -10.69
N ILE A 17 13.31 -8.99 -10.19
CA ILE A 17 12.11 -8.37 -10.77
C ILE A 17 12.19 -6.85 -10.64
N LEU A 18 12.68 -6.31 -9.52
CA LEU A 18 12.89 -4.87 -9.38
C LEU A 18 13.81 -4.28 -10.47
N TRP A 19 14.86 -5.00 -10.87
CA TRP A 19 15.73 -4.55 -11.96
C TRP A 19 15.00 -4.52 -13.30
N GLU A 20 14.16 -5.51 -13.56
CA GLU A 20 13.31 -5.56 -14.76
C GLU A 20 12.31 -4.40 -14.76
N VAL A 21 11.65 -4.13 -13.63
CA VAL A 21 10.72 -2.99 -13.49
C VAL A 21 11.45 -1.67 -13.73
N LEU A 22 12.62 -1.45 -13.14
CA LEU A 22 13.40 -0.24 -13.38
C LEU A 22 13.77 -0.09 -14.86
N TRP A 23 14.15 -1.18 -15.51
CA TRP A 23 14.44 -1.19 -16.93
C TRP A 23 13.21 -0.84 -17.79
N GLU A 24 12.04 -1.41 -17.48
CA GLU A 24 10.76 -1.08 -18.14
C GLU A 24 10.41 0.40 -18.03
N TYR A 25 10.80 1.04 -16.92
CA TYR A 25 10.57 2.46 -16.65
C TYR A 25 11.68 3.35 -17.25
N GLY A 26 12.59 2.79 -18.05
CA GLY A 26 13.66 3.50 -18.74
C GLY A 26 14.92 3.73 -17.92
N VAL A 27 15.03 3.17 -16.71
CA VAL A 27 16.23 3.26 -15.88
C VAL A 27 17.24 2.21 -16.35
N CYS A 28 18.25 2.66 -17.09
CA CYS A 28 19.26 1.77 -17.68
C CYS A 28 20.70 2.27 -17.45
N GLY A 29 21.66 1.49 -17.92
CA GLY A 29 23.06 1.90 -18.00
C GLY A 29 23.72 2.16 -16.63
N PRO A 30 24.51 3.24 -16.48
CA PRO A 30 25.24 3.53 -15.25
C PRO A 30 24.36 3.68 -14.01
N LEU A 31 23.17 4.27 -14.15
CA LEU A 31 22.26 4.48 -13.02
C LEU A 31 21.73 3.15 -12.49
N LEU A 32 21.25 2.25 -13.36
CA LEU A 32 20.79 0.92 -12.95
C LEU A 32 21.92 0.13 -12.25
N ARG A 33 23.14 0.18 -12.78
CA ARG A 33 24.31 -0.47 -12.15
C ARG A 33 24.64 0.13 -10.79
N ALA A 34 24.53 1.46 -10.63
CA ALA A 34 24.74 2.11 -9.34
C ALA A 34 23.69 1.65 -8.32
N VAL A 35 22.41 1.59 -8.69
CA VAL A 35 21.35 1.07 -7.82
C VAL A 35 21.61 -0.40 -7.46
N GLN A 36 21.87 -1.26 -8.46
CA GLN A 36 22.19 -2.68 -8.24
C GLN A 36 23.39 -2.87 -7.30
N SER A 37 24.41 -2.01 -7.38
CA SER A 37 25.59 -2.08 -6.52
C SER A 37 25.28 -1.86 -5.03
N LEU A 38 24.20 -1.14 -4.70
CA LEU A 38 23.74 -0.96 -3.31
C LEU A 38 23.20 -2.25 -2.69
N TYR A 39 22.74 -3.17 -3.54
CA TYR A 39 22.11 -4.44 -3.14
C TYR A 39 23.02 -5.64 -3.38
N ASN A 40 24.01 -5.52 -4.27
CA ASN A 40 24.92 -6.61 -4.59
C ASN A 40 25.80 -6.97 -3.38
N ARG A 41 25.92 -8.28 -3.08
CA ARG A 41 26.67 -8.82 -1.94
C ARG A 41 26.30 -8.19 -0.59
N SER A 42 25.07 -7.68 -0.45
CA SER A 42 24.57 -7.17 0.81
C SER A 42 24.58 -8.25 1.88
N ARG A 43 25.05 -7.91 3.07
CA ARG A 43 25.06 -8.77 4.25
C ARG A 43 24.43 -8.02 5.41
N SER A 44 23.69 -8.74 6.24
CA SER A 44 23.08 -8.20 7.45
C SER A 44 23.52 -9.02 8.67
N LEU A 45 23.35 -8.44 9.85
CA LEU A 45 23.50 -9.10 11.13
C LEU A 45 22.43 -8.59 12.07
N VAL A 46 22.03 -9.42 13.03
CA VAL A 46 21.09 -9.03 14.08
C VAL A 46 21.91 -8.54 15.29
N ARG A 47 21.54 -7.38 15.83
CA ARG A 47 22.13 -6.84 17.06
C ARG A 47 21.06 -6.76 18.14
N ILE A 48 21.27 -7.45 19.26
CA ILE A 48 20.40 -7.40 20.45
C ILE A 48 21.29 -6.99 21.62
N ALA A 49 21.00 -5.82 22.21
CA ALA A 49 21.86 -5.19 23.21
C ALA A 49 23.33 -5.11 22.74
N ASN A 50 24.26 -5.72 23.49
CA ASN A 50 25.68 -5.77 23.15
C ASN A 50 26.10 -7.03 22.37
N CYS A 51 25.14 -7.89 22.01
CA CYS A 51 25.40 -9.10 21.23
C CYS A 51 25.13 -8.87 19.74
N LYS A 52 25.94 -9.50 18.89
CA LYS A 52 25.79 -9.51 17.43
C LYS A 52 25.73 -10.95 16.94
N SER A 53 24.85 -11.23 15.98
CA SER A 53 24.89 -12.48 15.24
C SER A 53 26.04 -12.49 14.23
N ASP A 54 26.28 -13.65 13.64
CA ASP A 54 27.09 -13.75 12.43
C ASP A 54 26.45 -12.97 11.27
N LEU A 55 27.30 -12.58 10.32
CA LEU A 55 26.88 -11.96 9.06
C LEU A 55 26.23 -13.01 8.15
N PHE A 56 25.02 -12.71 7.67
CA PHE A 56 24.33 -13.52 6.67
C PHE A 56 24.04 -12.71 5.41
N PRO A 57 24.04 -13.34 4.22
CA PRO A 57 23.73 -12.64 2.98
C PRO A 57 22.24 -12.27 2.90
N VAL A 58 21.95 -11.13 2.26
CA VAL A 58 20.60 -10.67 1.96
C VAL A 58 20.37 -10.77 0.46
N HIS A 59 19.38 -11.58 0.06
CA HIS A 59 19.08 -11.88 -1.35
C HIS A 59 17.75 -11.30 -1.84
N VAL A 60 16.87 -10.91 -0.90
CA VAL A 60 15.54 -10.36 -1.17
C VAL A 60 15.31 -9.16 -0.28
N GLY A 61 14.36 -8.33 -0.69
CA GLY A 61 13.94 -7.16 0.06
C GLY A 61 14.75 -5.91 -0.22
N LEU A 62 14.13 -4.80 0.14
CA LEU A 62 14.71 -3.47 0.10
C LEU A 62 15.45 -3.18 1.41
N ARG A 63 16.50 -2.37 1.34
CA ARG A 63 17.33 -2.12 2.52
C ARG A 63 16.63 -1.13 3.45
N GLN A 64 16.28 -1.57 4.66
CA GLN A 64 15.72 -0.69 5.68
C GLN A 64 16.72 0.44 6.03
N GLY A 65 16.19 1.66 6.20
CA GLY A 65 17.00 2.87 6.45
C GLY A 65 17.75 3.42 5.24
N CYS A 66 17.65 2.81 4.05
CA CYS A 66 18.19 3.38 2.83
C CYS A 66 17.23 4.44 2.26
N PRO A 67 17.69 5.67 1.99
CA PRO A 67 16.83 6.73 1.43
C PRO A 67 16.23 6.40 0.06
N LEU A 68 16.84 5.47 -0.68
CA LEU A 68 16.36 5.06 -2.01
C LEU A 68 15.28 3.98 -1.95
N SER A 69 15.24 3.18 -0.87
CA SER A 69 14.29 2.06 -0.75
C SER A 69 12.83 2.48 -0.90
N PRO A 70 12.33 3.59 -0.30
CA PRO A 70 10.95 4.00 -0.49
C PRO A 70 10.59 4.27 -1.95
N VAL A 71 11.48 4.92 -2.70
CA VAL A 71 11.25 5.22 -4.13
C VAL A 71 11.24 3.94 -4.96
N LEU A 72 12.16 3.02 -4.69
CA LEU A 72 12.20 1.72 -5.36
C LEU A 72 10.92 0.92 -5.10
N PHE A 73 10.43 0.96 -3.87
CA PHE A 73 9.18 0.30 -3.51
C PHE A 73 7.98 0.89 -4.24
N ILE A 74 7.89 2.23 -4.30
CA ILE A 74 6.82 2.93 -5.05
C ILE A 74 6.83 2.54 -6.52
N VAL A 75 8.01 2.53 -7.18
CA VAL A 75 8.12 2.15 -8.60
C VAL A 75 7.70 0.69 -8.82
N PHE A 76 8.10 -0.20 -7.91
CA PHE A 76 7.72 -1.60 -7.96
C PHE A 76 6.21 -1.80 -7.81
N MET A 77 5.60 -1.14 -6.82
CA MET A 77 4.15 -1.18 -6.59
C MET A 77 3.35 -0.52 -7.72
N ASP A 78 3.86 0.54 -8.33
CA ASP A 78 3.24 1.18 -9.49
C ASP A 78 3.15 0.22 -10.68
N ARG A 79 4.17 -0.62 -10.92
CA ARG A 79 4.11 -1.66 -11.95
C ARG A 79 3.01 -2.69 -11.66
N ILE A 80 2.91 -3.17 -10.42
CA ILE A 80 1.85 -4.11 -10.01
C ILE A 80 0.47 -3.46 -10.18
N SER A 81 0.33 -2.21 -9.74
CA SER A 81 -0.91 -1.44 -9.87
C SER A 81 -1.33 -1.31 -11.33
N LYS A 82 -0.43 -0.88 -12.22
CA LYS A 82 -0.72 -0.69 -13.65
C LYS A 82 -1.15 -1.98 -14.34
N ARG A 83 -0.52 -3.11 -14.01
CA ARG A 83 -0.86 -4.40 -14.62
C ARG A 83 -2.12 -5.05 -14.03
N SER A 84 -2.50 -4.67 -12.82
CA SER A 84 -3.75 -5.15 -12.18
C SER A 84 -4.98 -4.33 -12.56
N GLN A 85 -4.82 -3.23 -13.30
CA GLN A 85 -5.92 -2.39 -13.78
C GLN A 85 -6.90 -3.20 -14.65
N GLY A 86 -8.18 -2.86 -14.51
CA GLY A 86 -9.24 -3.37 -15.39
C GLY A 86 -10.34 -2.35 -15.59
N LEU A 87 -11.55 -2.85 -15.85
CA LEU A 87 -12.72 -2.01 -16.13
C LEU A 87 -13.45 -1.56 -14.86
N GLU A 88 -13.13 -2.18 -13.73
CA GLU A 88 -13.64 -1.95 -12.39
C GLU A 88 -12.99 -0.69 -11.78
N GLY A 89 -13.69 -0.08 -10.84
CA GLY A 89 -13.24 1.14 -10.19
C GLY A 89 -14.36 2.14 -9.99
N VAL A 90 -14.18 3.04 -9.03
CA VAL A 90 -15.13 4.11 -8.75
C VAL A 90 -14.84 5.28 -9.68
N ARG A 91 -15.88 5.84 -10.31
CA ARG A 91 -15.74 7.05 -11.13
C ARG A 91 -15.67 8.29 -10.26
N PHE A 92 -14.70 9.15 -10.53
CA PHE A 92 -14.54 10.46 -9.91
C PHE A 92 -14.26 11.49 -11.00
N GLY A 93 -15.29 12.25 -11.38
CA GLY A 93 -15.26 13.07 -12.60
C GLY A 93 -14.97 12.20 -13.82
N ASP A 94 -13.97 12.61 -14.62
CA ASP A 94 -13.52 11.88 -15.81
C ASP A 94 -12.53 10.74 -15.50
N HIS A 95 -12.15 10.57 -14.23
CA HIS A 95 -11.17 9.58 -13.81
C HIS A 95 -11.86 8.35 -13.21
N ARG A 96 -11.22 7.19 -13.37
CA ARG A 96 -11.61 5.96 -12.70
C ARG A 96 -10.52 5.57 -11.71
N ILE A 97 -10.90 5.41 -10.44
CA ILE A 97 -10.00 5.04 -9.36
C ILE A 97 -10.31 3.60 -8.97
N SER A 98 -9.42 2.67 -9.32
CA SER A 98 -9.53 1.24 -9.01
C SER A 98 -8.77 0.84 -7.75
N SER A 99 -7.72 1.59 -7.40
CA SER A 99 -6.87 1.30 -6.25
C SER A 99 -6.27 2.57 -5.66
N LEU A 100 -6.10 2.60 -4.34
CA LEU A 100 -5.26 3.54 -3.62
C LEU A 100 -4.10 2.76 -3.00
N ILE A 101 -2.88 3.18 -3.25
CA ILE A 101 -1.68 2.48 -2.76
C ILE A 101 -0.80 3.51 -2.07
N PHE A 102 -0.49 3.25 -0.80
CA PHE A 102 0.43 4.07 -0.03
C PHE A 102 1.39 3.16 0.73
N ALA A 103 2.66 3.15 0.31
CA ALA A 103 3.61 2.16 0.80
C ALA A 103 2.97 0.75 0.72
N ASP A 104 2.92 0.02 1.83
CA ASP A 104 2.37 -1.32 1.96
C ASP A 104 0.83 -1.37 2.12
N ASP A 105 0.18 -0.24 2.40
CA ASP A 105 -1.28 -0.14 2.47
C ASP A 105 -1.89 -0.11 1.06
N VAL A 106 -2.71 -1.12 0.74
CA VAL A 106 -3.42 -1.22 -0.54
C VAL A 106 -4.93 -1.24 -0.30
N VAL A 107 -5.66 -0.35 -0.98
CA VAL A 107 -7.12 -0.31 -0.96
C VAL A 107 -7.65 -0.48 -2.38
N LEU A 108 -8.40 -1.54 -2.62
CA LEU A 108 -9.11 -1.77 -3.87
C LEU A 108 -10.53 -1.21 -3.80
N LEU A 109 -10.94 -0.53 -4.86
CA LEU A 109 -12.20 0.18 -4.97
C LEU A 109 -12.99 -0.35 -6.16
N ALA A 110 -14.26 -0.67 -5.95
CA ALA A 110 -15.17 -1.10 -6.99
C ALA A 110 -16.62 -0.81 -6.58
N PRO A 111 -17.54 -0.61 -7.54
CA PRO A 111 -18.93 -0.26 -7.27
C PRO A 111 -19.78 -1.46 -6.83
N SER A 112 -19.34 -2.69 -7.06
CA SER A 112 -20.04 -3.92 -6.69
C SER A 112 -19.10 -4.94 -6.05
N SER A 113 -19.66 -5.90 -5.30
CA SER A 113 -18.89 -7.00 -4.72
C SER A 113 -18.25 -7.90 -5.78
N LEU A 114 -18.94 -8.12 -6.90
CA LEU A 114 -18.42 -8.89 -8.04
C LEU A 114 -17.21 -8.20 -8.66
N ASP A 115 -17.32 -6.90 -8.95
CA ASP A 115 -16.21 -6.12 -9.50
C ASP A 115 -15.04 -6.06 -8.52
N LEU A 116 -15.32 -5.97 -7.21
CA LEU A 116 -14.30 -5.97 -6.18
C LEU A 116 -13.56 -7.32 -6.11
N GLN A 117 -14.28 -8.43 -6.26
CA GLN A 117 -13.70 -9.76 -6.33
C GLN A 117 -12.79 -9.93 -7.55
N HIS A 118 -13.19 -9.41 -8.72
CA HIS A 118 -12.35 -9.41 -9.91
C HIS A 118 -11.10 -8.53 -9.74
N ALA A 119 -11.25 -7.34 -9.16
CA ALA A 119 -10.13 -6.46 -8.86
C ALA A 119 -9.13 -7.12 -7.89
N LEU A 120 -9.62 -7.77 -6.83
CA LEU A 120 -8.79 -8.52 -5.89
C LEU A 120 -8.05 -9.68 -6.56
N GLY A 121 -8.74 -10.45 -7.41
CA GLY A 121 -8.13 -11.56 -8.14
C GLY A 121 -6.99 -11.11 -9.05
N ARG A 122 -7.18 -10.03 -9.82
CA ARG A 122 -6.12 -9.49 -10.69
C ARG A 122 -4.96 -8.91 -9.89
N PHE A 123 -5.25 -8.15 -8.84
CA PHE A 123 -4.21 -7.58 -7.99
C PHE A 123 -3.35 -8.68 -7.37
N SER A 124 -3.97 -9.73 -6.83
CA SER A 124 -3.25 -10.86 -6.27
C SER A 124 -2.43 -11.61 -7.32
N ALA A 125 -2.96 -11.82 -8.53
CA ALA A 125 -2.22 -12.51 -9.59
C ALA A 125 -0.97 -11.72 -9.99
N GLU A 126 -1.06 -10.39 -10.06
CA GLU A 126 0.10 -9.53 -10.34
C GLU A 126 1.09 -9.46 -9.17
N CYS A 127 0.61 -9.49 -7.92
CA CYS A 127 1.49 -9.64 -6.76
C CYS A 127 2.25 -10.96 -6.82
N GLU A 128 1.58 -12.08 -7.05
CA GLU A 128 2.19 -13.40 -7.16
C GLU A 128 3.21 -13.46 -8.30
N ALA A 129 2.86 -12.94 -9.47
CA ALA A 129 3.77 -12.83 -10.62
C ALA A 129 4.99 -11.93 -10.32
N ALA A 130 4.85 -10.96 -9.42
CA ALA A 130 5.93 -10.11 -8.94
C ALA A 130 6.67 -10.71 -7.72
N GLY A 131 6.33 -11.93 -7.30
CA GLY A 131 6.93 -12.62 -6.14
C GLY A 131 6.54 -12.03 -4.79
N MET A 132 5.39 -11.37 -4.70
CA MET A 132 4.84 -10.76 -3.49
C MET A 132 3.68 -11.60 -2.93
N GLY A 133 3.70 -11.85 -1.62
CA GLY A 133 2.62 -12.51 -0.91
C GLY A 133 1.53 -11.51 -0.46
N VAL A 134 0.27 -11.96 -0.48
CA VAL A 134 -0.88 -11.24 0.09
C VAL A 134 -1.39 -12.03 1.30
N SER A 135 -1.58 -11.36 2.42
CA SER A 135 -2.05 -12.00 3.66
C SER A 135 -3.58 -12.07 3.71
N THR A 136 -4.16 -13.26 3.55
CA THR A 136 -5.61 -13.50 3.71
C THR A 136 -6.08 -13.06 5.10
N SER A 137 -5.36 -13.46 6.14
CA SER A 137 -5.71 -13.25 7.55
C SER A 137 -5.72 -11.78 8.01
N LYS A 138 -5.11 -10.88 7.24
CA LYS A 138 -5.02 -9.44 7.56
C LYS A 138 -5.75 -8.56 6.55
N SER A 139 -6.22 -9.16 5.45
CA SER A 139 -6.97 -8.43 4.44
C SER A 139 -8.45 -8.41 4.83
N GLU A 140 -9.12 -7.28 4.60
CA GLU A 140 -10.47 -7.05 5.09
C GLU A 140 -11.35 -6.42 4.00
N ALA A 141 -12.63 -6.77 4.00
CA ALA A 141 -13.63 -6.16 3.13
C ALA A 141 -14.43 -5.09 3.89
N MET A 142 -14.80 -4.01 3.21
CA MET A 142 -15.71 -2.99 3.77
C MET A 142 -16.66 -2.48 2.70
N VAL A 143 -17.93 -2.36 3.04
CA VAL A 143 -18.94 -1.72 2.19
C VAL A 143 -19.17 -0.31 2.70
N LEU A 144 -19.08 0.66 1.79
CA LEU A 144 -19.39 2.06 2.10
C LEU A 144 -20.77 2.36 1.50
N ASP A 145 -21.80 2.19 2.32
CA ASP A 145 -23.22 2.38 1.97
C ASP A 145 -23.99 2.77 3.24
N GLN A 146 -25.05 3.57 3.10
CA GLN A 146 -25.97 3.89 4.18
C GLN A 146 -26.75 2.65 4.67
N LYS A 147 -26.89 1.64 3.79
CA LYS A 147 -27.52 0.36 4.13
C LYS A 147 -26.43 -0.68 4.41
N LYS A 148 -26.65 -1.49 5.46
CA LYS A 148 -25.80 -2.65 5.71
C LYS A 148 -26.01 -3.70 4.62
N VAL A 149 -25.05 -3.79 3.70
CA VAL A 149 -25.02 -4.78 2.62
C VAL A 149 -23.89 -5.76 2.90
N ALA A 150 -24.17 -7.05 2.73
CA ALA A 150 -23.16 -8.09 2.83
C ALA A 150 -22.29 -8.10 1.56
N CYS A 151 -20.97 -8.10 1.75
CA CYS A 151 -19.98 -8.25 0.70
C CYS A 151 -19.08 -9.44 1.06
N THR A 152 -19.37 -10.59 0.45
CA THR A 152 -18.56 -11.80 0.61
C THR A 152 -17.46 -11.80 -0.43
N LEU A 153 -16.24 -11.52 -0.01
CA LEU A 153 -15.04 -11.68 -0.82
C LEU A 153 -14.33 -12.98 -0.43
N GLN A 154 -13.79 -13.67 -1.42
CA GLN A 154 -13.00 -14.89 -1.21
C GLN A 154 -11.57 -14.70 -1.70
N PHE A 155 -10.60 -15.14 -0.90
CA PHE A 155 -9.19 -15.13 -1.25
C PHE A 155 -8.50 -16.35 -0.64
N GLY A 156 -7.69 -17.07 -1.43
CA GLY A 156 -7.02 -18.29 -0.96
C GLY A 156 -7.95 -19.42 -0.49
N GLY A 157 -9.22 -19.42 -0.93
CA GLY A 157 -10.24 -20.36 -0.45
C GLY A 157 -10.91 -19.98 0.86
N GLU A 158 -10.52 -18.85 1.47
CA GLU A 158 -11.10 -18.30 2.69
C GLU A 158 -11.99 -17.09 2.37
N VAL A 159 -12.99 -16.83 3.21
CA VAL A 159 -13.81 -15.62 3.13
C VAL A 159 -13.11 -14.51 3.90
N LEU A 160 -12.88 -13.37 3.26
CA LEU A 160 -12.31 -12.22 3.94
C LEU A 160 -13.31 -11.65 4.95
N PRO A 161 -12.86 -11.28 6.16
CA PRO A 161 -13.73 -10.65 7.15
C PRO A 161 -14.27 -9.32 6.62
N GLN A 162 -15.57 -9.09 6.80
CA GLN A 162 -16.20 -7.81 6.52
C GLN A 162 -16.20 -6.94 7.79
N VAL A 163 -15.60 -5.75 7.71
CA VAL A 163 -15.51 -4.79 8.80
C VAL A 163 -16.40 -3.57 8.57
N GLU A 164 -16.83 -2.94 9.66
CA GLU A 164 -17.65 -1.72 9.63
C GLU A 164 -16.81 -0.44 9.77
N GLU A 165 -15.57 -0.56 10.25
CA GLU A 165 -14.64 0.54 10.41
C GLU A 165 -13.23 0.07 10.03
N PHE A 166 -12.50 0.87 9.25
CA PHE A 166 -11.11 0.58 8.90
C PHE A 166 -10.19 1.74 9.26
N LYS A 167 -9.00 1.42 9.77
CA LYS A 167 -7.99 2.43 10.11
C LYS A 167 -6.91 2.46 9.03
N CYS A 168 -6.94 3.48 8.17
CA CYS A 168 -5.93 3.70 7.14
C CYS A 168 -5.10 4.94 7.49
N LEU A 169 -3.77 4.82 7.56
CA LEU A 169 -2.84 5.93 7.84
C LEU A 169 -3.15 6.75 9.11
N GLY A 170 -3.73 6.09 10.13
CA GLY A 170 -4.11 6.74 11.39
C GLY A 170 -5.50 7.40 11.38
N VAL A 171 -6.19 7.41 10.24
CA VAL A 171 -7.55 7.93 10.06
C VAL A 171 -8.54 6.78 10.11
N LEU A 172 -9.62 6.93 10.88
CA LEU A 172 -10.67 5.92 10.95
C LEU A 172 -11.76 6.22 9.92
N PHE A 173 -12.05 5.24 9.08
CA PHE A 173 -13.07 5.29 8.04
C PHE A 173 -14.25 4.40 8.44
N PRO A 174 -15.39 4.98 8.87
CA PRO A 174 -16.59 4.21 9.12
C PRO A 174 -17.34 3.93 7.81
N SER A 175 -17.93 2.74 7.72
CA SER A 175 -18.76 2.26 6.61
C SER A 175 -19.98 3.15 6.31
N GLU A 176 -20.48 3.89 7.30
CA GLU A 176 -21.60 4.83 7.17
C GLU A 176 -21.23 6.11 6.38
N GLY A 177 -19.94 6.34 6.11
CA GLY A 177 -19.45 7.52 5.39
C GLY A 177 -19.51 8.84 6.19
N LYS A 178 -19.90 8.80 7.47
CA LYS A 178 -19.92 9.95 8.37
C LYS A 178 -18.58 10.12 9.07
N MET A 179 -17.95 11.28 8.87
CA MET A 179 -16.62 11.56 9.43
C MET A 179 -16.67 12.10 10.87
N ASP A 180 -17.87 12.31 11.42
CA ASP A 180 -18.12 12.90 12.74
C ASP A 180 -17.30 12.21 13.84
N ARG A 181 -17.24 10.87 13.82
CA ARG A 181 -16.45 10.08 14.80
C ARG A 181 -14.94 10.31 14.70
N GLU A 182 -14.40 10.50 13.50
CA GLU A 182 -12.98 10.80 13.30
C GLU A 182 -12.67 12.25 13.70
N ILE A 183 -13.59 13.18 13.39
CA ILE A 183 -13.51 14.59 13.81
C ILE A 183 -13.49 14.67 15.34
N ASP A 184 -14.42 14.01 16.02
CA ASP A 184 -14.49 13.96 17.50
C ASP A 184 -13.23 13.35 18.11
N ARG A 185 -12.69 12.29 17.49
CA ARG A 185 -11.44 11.66 17.94
C ARG A 185 -10.23 12.58 17.80
N ARG A 186 -10.16 13.39 16.74
CA ARG A 186 -9.08 14.38 16.54
C ARG A 186 -9.22 15.57 17.50
N ILE A 187 -10.44 16.03 17.76
CA ILE A 187 -10.71 17.08 18.75
C ILE A 187 -10.25 16.60 20.15
N GLY A 188 -10.55 15.36 20.52
CA GLY A 188 -10.06 14.76 21.78
C GLY A 188 -8.53 14.56 21.87
N ARG A 189 -7.82 14.57 20.73
CA ARG A 189 -6.36 14.43 20.64
C ARG A 189 -5.62 15.74 20.39
N SER A 190 -6.33 16.86 20.30
CA SER A 190 -5.77 18.20 20.01
C SER A 190 -5.04 18.82 21.20
N GLY A 191 -4.05 18.09 21.73
CA GLY A 191 -3.00 18.57 22.62
C GLY A 191 -1.58 18.48 22.02
N SER A 192 -1.38 17.90 20.82
CA SER A 192 -0.06 17.92 20.17
C SER A 192 -0.10 17.68 18.65
N SER A 193 0.34 18.72 17.93
CA SER A 193 0.95 18.76 16.58
C SER A 193 0.11 18.39 15.35
N ASN A 194 -0.02 19.41 14.50
CA ASN A 194 -0.80 19.49 13.27
C ASN A 194 -0.26 18.62 12.12
N ALA A 195 -1.14 17.77 11.58
CA ALA A 195 -1.15 17.40 10.17
C ALA A 195 -2.61 17.40 9.70
N VAL A 196 -3.02 18.49 9.06
CA VAL A 196 -4.35 18.60 8.44
C VAL A 196 -4.31 17.81 7.14
N TYR A 197 -4.71 16.54 7.21
CA TYR A 197 -5.14 15.80 6.03
C TYR A 197 -6.62 16.06 5.82
N VAL A 198 -6.96 16.70 4.71
CA VAL A 198 -8.32 16.77 4.17
C VAL A 198 -8.47 15.59 3.21
N PRO A 199 -9.21 14.53 3.58
CA PRO A 199 -9.65 13.55 2.60
C PRO A 199 -10.75 14.19 1.75
N VAL A 200 -10.68 13.99 0.44
CA VAL A 200 -11.67 14.47 -0.52
C VAL A 200 -13.00 13.78 -0.25
N CYS A 201 -13.85 14.46 0.51
CA CYS A 201 -15.29 14.24 0.55
C CYS A 201 -15.94 15.58 0.22
N CYS A 202 -16.48 15.67 -1.00
CA CYS A 202 -17.37 16.70 -1.53
C CYS A 202 -17.31 18.11 -0.91
N GLY A 203 -16.64 19.01 -1.64
CA GLY A 203 -16.72 20.46 -1.49
C GLY A 203 -15.63 21.09 -2.36
N GLU A 204 -16.01 21.97 -3.29
CA GLU A 204 -15.11 22.67 -4.19
C GLU A 204 -13.99 23.37 -3.42
N GLU A 205 -12.74 22.90 -3.51
CA GLU A 205 -11.54 23.73 -3.47
C GLU A 205 -10.27 22.87 -3.70
N TYR A 206 -9.57 23.19 -4.79
CA TYR A 206 -8.25 22.62 -5.09
C TYR A 206 -7.19 23.28 -4.20
N LEU A 207 -6.35 22.50 -3.51
CA LEU A 207 -5.13 23.02 -2.88
C LEU A 207 -3.90 22.13 -3.17
N PRO A 208 -2.71 22.75 -3.34
CA PRO A 208 -1.50 22.07 -3.77
C PRO A 208 -0.82 21.33 -2.61
N VAL A 209 -0.34 20.12 -2.87
CA VAL A 209 0.39 19.29 -1.89
C VAL A 209 1.85 19.75 -1.81
N ASN A 210 2.29 20.19 -0.62
CA ASN A 210 3.69 20.55 -0.35
C ASN A 210 4.42 19.38 0.32
N LEU A 211 5.41 18.80 -0.37
CA LEU A 211 6.15 17.58 -0.03
C LEU A 211 7.21 17.72 1.09
N ARG A 212 7.28 18.84 1.81
CA ARG A 212 8.39 19.13 2.74
C ARG A 212 8.27 18.56 4.17
N SER A 213 7.16 17.95 4.57
CA SER A 213 6.90 17.67 5.99
C SER A 213 7.11 16.21 6.45
N TYR A 214 7.63 15.32 5.61
CA TYR A 214 7.61 13.86 5.87
C TYR A 214 8.94 13.23 6.27
N SER A 215 9.87 14.01 6.85
CA SER A 215 11.15 13.47 7.34
C SER A 215 11.02 12.57 8.58
N HIS A 216 9.87 12.58 9.27
CA HIS A 216 9.69 11.91 10.57
C HIS A 216 9.01 10.53 10.48
N LEU A 217 8.50 10.15 9.30
CA LEU A 217 7.76 8.89 9.10
C LEU A 217 8.68 7.71 8.72
N TRP A 218 10.00 7.92 8.68
CA TRP A 218 11.00 6.91 8.33
C TRP A 218 12.06 6.80 9.44
N SER A 219 11.65 6.56 10.67
CA SER A 219 12.55 6.24 11.80
C SER A 219 12.10 4.98 12.51
#